data_AF-A0A9J5X0M5-F1
#
_entry.id   AF-A0A9J5X0M5-F1
#
_cell.length_a   1.000
_cell.length_b   1.000
_cell.length_c   1.000
_cell.angle_alpha   90.00
_cell.angle_beta   90.00
_cell.angle_gamma   90.00
#
_symmetry.space_group_name_H-M   'P 1'
#
loop_
_entity.id
_entity.type
_entity.pdbx_description
1 polymer ?
#
loop_
_entity_poly.entity_id
_entity_poly.type
_entity_poly.pdbx_seq_one_letter_code
_entity_poly.pdbx_strand_id
1 'polypeptide(L)' 'MGHPSFITIILLLLLFVFPLGLIRGCFLYERYQVQIIDDLPSDSPQLKFHCASKQDDFGINFLSSTQNFTLSFCEHL' A
#
# COMPACT_ATOMS: atom_id res chain seq x y z
N MET A 1 28.44 -23.00 -28.60
CA MET A 1 27.70 -22.71 -27.35
C MET A 1 28.35 -21.51 -26.69
N GLY A 2 27.76 -20.32 -26.82
CA GLY A 2 28.33 -19.10 -26.24
C GLY A 2 27.91 -19.00 -24.78
N HIS A 3 28.87 -19.00 -23.86
CA HIS A 3 28.58 -18.71 -22.45
C HIS A 3 28.16 -17.24 -22.31
N PRO A 4 27.05 -16.94 -21.63
CA PRO A 4 26.69 -15.56 -21.37
C PRO A 4 27.78 -14.89 -20.55
N SER A 5 28.23 -13.71 -21.00
CA SER A 5 29.19 -12.91 -20.26
C SER A 5 28.62 -12.54 -18.89
N PHE A 6 29.49 -12.42 -17.89
CA PHE A 6 29.13 -11.97 -16.54
C PHE A 6 28.33 -10.64 -16.57
N ILE A 7 28.67 -9.76 -17.51
CA ILE A 7 27.94 -8.50 -17.75
C ILE A 7 26.50 -8.76 -18.18
N THR A 8 26.27 -9.74 -19.07
CA THR A 8 24.93 -10.13 -19.52
C THR A 8 24.09 -10.66 -18.37
N ILE A 9 24.70 -11.43 -17.45
CA ILE A 9 24.02 -11.96 -16.26
C ILE A 9 23.63 -10.82 -15.30
N ILE A 10 24.54 -9.87 -15.05
CA ILE A 10 24.25 -8.69 -14.23
C ILE A 10 23.12 -7.86 -14.84
N LEU A 11 23.15 -7.64 -16.16
CA LEU A 11 22.13 -6.86 -16.86
C LEU A 11 20.75 -7.51 -16.73
N LEU A 12 20.68 -8.84 -16.86
CA LEU A 12 19.44 -9.62 -16.70
C LEU A 12 18.92 -9.56 -15.26
N LEU A 13 19.80 -9.64 -14.26
CA LEU A 13 19.41 -9.52 -12.86
C LEU A 13 18.86 -8.12 -12.53
N LEU A 14 19.47 -7.06 -13.05
CA LEU A 14 18.97 -5.69 -12.88
C LEU A 14 17.60 -5.51 -13.52
N LEU A 15 17.39 -6.05 -14.73
CA LEU A 15 16.09 -6.00 -15.42
C LEU A 15 14.97 -6.75 -14.68
N PHE A 16 15.30 -7.82 -13.95
CA PHE A 16 14.30 -8.66 -13.27
C PHE A 16 13.99 -8.19 -11.83
N VAL A 17 14.98 -7.65 -11.12
CA VAL A 17 14.82 -7.21 -9.72
C VAL A 17 14.25 -5.79 -9.61
N PHE A 18 14.59 -4.90 -10.54
CA PHE A 18 14.14 -3.51 -10.53
C PHE A 18 12.62 -3.31 -10.63
N PRO A 19 11.85 -4.03 -11.50
CA PRO A 19 10.41 -3.84 -11.59
C PRO A 19 9.67 -4.26 -10.32
N LEU A 20 10.20 -5.24 -9.55
CA LEU A 20 9.56 -5.73 -8.32
C LEU A 20 9.46 -4.66 -7.22
N GLY A 21 10.40 -3.70 -7.18
CA GLY A 21 10.35 -2.57 -6.24
C GLY A 21 9.38 -1.46 -6.67
N LEU A 22 9.11 -1.34 -7.97
CA LEU A 22 8.24 -0.30 -8.54
C LEU A 22 6.75 -0.61 -8.39
N ILE A 23 6.36 -1.88 -8.23
CA ILE A 23 4.95 -2.31 -8.14
C ILE A 23 4.23 -1.73 -6.91
N ARG A 24 4.98 -1.31 -5.87
CA ARG A 24 4.41 -0.75 -4.64
C ARG A 24 4.14 0.76 -4.68
N GLY A 25 4.53 1.45 -5.75
CA GLY A 25 4.34 2.90 -5.90
C GLY A 25 3.21 3.26 -6.85
N CYS A 26 2.48 4.35 -6.57
CA CYS A 26 1.50 4.92 -7.50
C CYS A 26 2.21 5.72 -8.63
N PHE A 27 3.12 5.11 -9.38
CA PHE A 27 3.89 5.83 -10.42
C PHE A 27 3.04 6.24 -11.62
N LEU A 28 2.03 5.43 -11.96
CA LEU A 28 1.17 5.64 -13.13
C LEU A 28 -0.27 6.02 -12.74
N TYR A 29 -0.56 6.13 -11.44
CA TYR A 29 -1.92 6.28 -10.91
C TYR A 29 -1.96 7.37 -9.84
N GLU A 30 -3.14 7.97 -9.66
CA GLU A 30 -3.35 8.91 -8.56
C GLU A 30 -3.27 8.20 -7.21
N ARG A 31 -2.64 8.88 -6.25
CA ARG A 31 -2.54 8.44 -4.86
C ARG A 31 -3.62 9.13 -4.04
N TYR A 32 -4.48 8.33 -3.41
CA TYR A 32 -5.49 8.79 -2.48
C TYR A 32 -5.01 8.59 -1.05
N GLN A 33 -5.33 9.54 -0.19
CA GLN A 33 -5.06 9.47 1.25
C GLN A 33 -6.38 9.63 1.99
N VAL A 34 -6.67 8.71 2.90
CA VAL A 34 -7.86 8.72 3.74
C VAL A 34 -7.41 8.82 5.19
N GLN A 35 -7.99 9.76 5.91
CA GLN A 35 -7.79 9.93 7.34
C GLN A 35 -9.10 9.63 8.07
N ILE A 36 -9.01 8.81 9.11
CA ILE A 36 -10.11 8.40 9.96
C ILE A 36 -9.78 8.91 11.35
N ILE A 37 -10.66 9.75 11.89
CA ILE A 37 -10.47 10.45 13.16
C ILE A 37 -11.56 9.94 14.10
N ASP A 38 -11.15 9.40 15.25
CA ASP A 38 -12.07 9.06 16.33
C ASP A 38 -12.27 10.27 17.25
N ASP A 39 -13.27 11.09 16.92
CA ASP A 39 -13.75 12.23 17.73
C ASP A 39 -15.07 11.90 18.43
N LEU A 40 -15.29 10.61 18.73
CA LEU A 40 -16.47 10.17 19.47
C LEU A 40 -16.37 10.58 20.96
N PRO A 41 -17.50 10.84 21.63
CA PRO A 41 -17.54 11.05 23.08
C PRO A 41 -16.87 9.92 23.87
N SER A 42 -16.28 10.21 25.03
CA SER A 42 -15.49 9.22 25.81
C SER A 42 -16.28 8.00 26.31
N ASP A 43 -17.60 8.10 26.38
CA ASP A 43 -18.53 7.01 26.72
C ASP A 43 -18.96 6.18 25.49
N SER A 44 -18.47 6.52 24.30
CA SER A 44 -18.79 5.82 23.07
C SER A 44 -18.09 4.45 23.00
N PRO A 45 -18.72 3.45 22.36
CA PRO A 45 -18.04 2.22 22.02
C PRO A 45 -16.87 2.49 21.06
N GLN A 46 -15.87 1.59 21.09
CA GLN A 46 -14.69 1.68 20.26
C GLN A 46 -15.03 1.81 18.76
N LEU A 47 -14.45 2.81 18.09
CA LEU A 47 -14.65 3.00 16.65
C LEU A 47 -14.06 1.81 15.87
N LYS A 48 -14.95 1.02 15.27
CA LYS A 48 -14.63 -0.09 14.36
C LYS A 48 -14.95 0.33 12.93
N PHE A 49 -13.99 0.17 12.03
CA PHE A 49 -14.20 0.45 10.61
C PHE A 49 -13.59 -0.66 9.73
N HIS A 50 -14.11 -0.78 8.51
CA HIS A 50 -13.59 -1.65 7.46
C HIS A 50 -13.36 -0.78 6.24
N CYS A 51 -12.14 -0.77 5.72
CA CYS A 51 -11.80 -0.02 4.52
C CYS A 51 -11.58 -0.98 3.36
N ALA A 52 -12.34 -0.79 2.28
CA ALA A 52 -12.16 -1.51 1.04
C ALA A 52 -12.35 -0.55 -0.14
N SER A 53 -11.52 -0.70 -1.18
CA SER A 53 -11.58 0.09 -2.40
C SER A 53 -11.26 -0.80 -3.60
N LYS A 54 -12.23 -0.99 -4.50
CA LYS A 54 -12.12 -1.89 -5.67
C LYS A 54 -11.58 -3.29 -5.29
N GLN A 55 -10.33 -3.60 -5.64
CA GLN A 55 -9.67 -4.88 -5.35
C GLN A 55 -8.89 -4.90 -4.03
N ASP A 56 -8.70 -3.74 -3.39
CA ASP A 56 -7.94 -3.61 -2.15
C ASP A 56 -8.86 -3.72 -0.94
N ASP A 57 -8.58 -4.70 -0.08
CA ASP A 57 -9.17 -4.82 1.26
C ASP A 57 -8.09 -4.46 2.31
N PHE A 58 -8.32 -3.37 3.04
CA PHE A 58 -7.43 -2.88 4.10
C PHE A 58 -7.79 -3.45 5.48
N GLY A 59 -8.77 -4.36 5.51
CA GLY A 59 -9.18 -5.11 6.68
C GLY A 59 -10.06 -4.32 7.64
N ILE A 60 -10.41 -5.01 8.72
CA ILE A 60 -11.13 -4.45 9.87
C ILE A 60 -10.13 -3.86 10.84
N ASN A 61 -10.34 -2.61 11.21
CA ASN A 61 -9.50 -1.86 12.13
C ASN A 61 -10.34 -1.35 13.30
N PHE A 62 -9.68 -1.21 14.44
CA PHE A 62 -10.25 -0.72 15.68
C PHE A 62 -9.37 0.43 16.17
N LEU A 63 -9.94 1.63 16.25
CA LEU A 63 -9.23 2.80 16.77
C LEU A 63 -9.33 2.82 18.29
N SER A 64 -8.25 3.17 18.96
CA SER A 64 -8.37 3.55 20.37
C SER A 64 -8.92 4.98 20.44
N SER A 65 -9.60 5.34 21.54
CA SER A 65 -10.15 6.69 21.73
C SER A 65 -9.09 7.75 21.42
N THR A 66 -9.45 8.77 20.63
CA THR A 66 -8.59 9.89 20.17
C THR A 66 -7.47 9.52 19.20
N GLN A 67 -7.36 8.26 18.75
CA GLN A 67 -6.40 7.90 17.71
C GLN A 67 -6.90 8.30 16.32
N ASN A 68 -5.94 8.62 15.46
CA ASN A 68 -6.17 8.84 14.04
C ASN A 68 -5.54 7.69 13.24
N PHE A 69 -6.27 7.18 12.27
CA PHE A 69 -5.77 6.20 11.32
C PHE A 69 -5.62 6.86 9.96
N THR A 70 -4.47 6.68 9.32
CA THR A 70 -4.22 7.19 7.97
C THR A 70 -3.82 6.04 7.08
N LEU A 71 -4.52 5.91 5.97
CA LEU A 71 -4.19 4.95 4.91
C LEU A 71 -3.98 5.70 3.60
N SER A 72 -3.23 5.09 2.69
CA SER A 72 -3.09 5.60 1.33
C SER A 72 -3.10 4.46 0.35
N PHE A 73 -3.75 4.68 -0.79
CA PHE A 73 -3.88 3.69 -1.85
C PHE A 73 -3.79 4.36 -3.22
N CYS A 74 -3.55 3.56 -4.26
CA CYS A 74 -3.54 4.02 -5.64
C CYS A 74 -4.90 3.74 -6.28
N GLU A 75 -5.40 4.59 -7.17
CA GLU A 75 -6.73 4.41 -7.78
C GLU A 75 -6.89 3.10 -8.60
N HIS A 76 -5.79 2.48 -9.02
CA HIS A 76 -5.75 1.38 -9.97
C HIS A 76 -4.60 0.39 -9.72
N LEU A 77 -4.55 -0.21 -8.53
CA LEU A 77 -3.84 -1.49 -8.35
C LEU A 77 -4.84 -2.59 -8.01
#